data_AF-A0A2P4XQ43-F1
#
_entry.id   AF-A0A2P4XQ43-F1
#
_cell.length_a   1.000
_cell.length_b   1.000
_cell.length_c   1.000
_cell.angle_alpha   90.00
_cell.angle_beta   90.00
_cell.angle_gamma   90.00
#
_symmetry.space_group_name_H-M   'P 1'
#
loop_
_entity.id
_entity.type
_entity.pdbx_description
1 polymer ?
#
loop_
_entity_poly.entity_id
_entity_poly.type
_entity_poly.pdbx_seq_one_letter_code
_entity_poly.pdbx_strand_id
1 'polypeptide(L)'
;MREELATVTIPRYITLLEARLEKMQQLPIFQSDTVFVHEIALYTWVKMIKQGLLDHVPATLLDDYKFHNATFEKVAANQRVKEWYSLQHDLPKLKLTYFPIPGRAEPIRLAFFIGGIEFEDERLSFEEYEKVKSELPFNQLPILEVNGEPISQSLAILRYAGSLAGLYPTTDMLESFHVDEIFVLIDEMYNKPEWRATVRERDPEKQKKMRENLPKEIIPKTLEFLEKRVAAFNGSFATGTHLTVADLAIYALILSLKAGRPGIPTNITDPYKNLLCVFDQVKAHPKVVECTVPIRLIALEGLHPVRLALSVGDVNFEDKPLSPTDIGQSALQVDGESFTHSDAMLRCAGRLSGSYPATSPIMALQIDEIIHVLSEVQAKMNYPKLETSIIVHYASLLEARLQRLRSVPIFKLYDDKVLIHEIALYCWTKTIRGMGFDGIIDKHKCIVQAETKMDNQLRGKQLTQQSRKYPKLKLTYFPFPGRAEPIRLALFIAGIPFEDERIGVDELNRRRSKLPFNQLPVLEIDGDVVSQALGILRYVGTLGGLYSSSDIKEALRIDEVFSLFDAFYTSYAWNA
;
A
#
# COMPACT_ATOMS: atom_id res chain seq x y z
N MET A 1 -8.73 14.46 38.81
CA MET A 1 -8.74 14.69 37.34
C MET A 1 -9.82 13.89 36.63
N ARG A 2 -9.85 12.55 36.72
CA ARG A 2 -10.99 11.75 36.21
C ARG A 2 -12.32 12.10 36.90
N GLU A 3 -12.30 12.35 38.21
CA GLU A 3 -13.47 12.87 38.94
C GLU A 3 -13.90 14.26 38.45
N GLU A 4 -12.97 15.18 38.21
CA GLU A 4 -13.25 16.52 37.66
C GLU A 4 -13.83 16.43 36.24
N LEU A 5 -13.33 15.50 35.43
CA LEU A 5 -13.87 15.21 34.11
C LEU A 5 -15.34 14.81 34.22
N ALA A 6 -15.68 13.93 35.17
CA ALA A 6 -17.04 13.45 35.42
C ALA A 6 -17.98 14.51 36.03
N THR A 7 -17.50 15.33 36.96
CA THR A 7 -18.36 16.25 37.74
C THR A 7 -18.38 17.68 37.22
N VAL A 8 -17.41 18.08 36.39
CA VAL A 8 -17.26 19.47 35.93
C VAL A 8 -17.17 19.56 34.41
N THR A 9 -16.15 18.93 33.81
CA THR A 9 -15.83 19.16 32.40
C THR A 9 -16.91 18.60 31.48
N ILE A 10 -17.23 17.31 31.58
CA ILE A 10 -18.24 16.68 30.75
C ILE A 10 -19.62 17.35 30.96
N PRO A 11 -20.13 17.54 32.19
CA PRO A 11 -21.40 18.25 32.42
C PRO A 11 -21.47 19.64 31.81
N ARG A 12 -20.38 20.42 31.87
CA ARG A 12 -20.32 21.75 31.25
C ARG A 12 -20.53 21.67 29.74
N TYR A 13 -19.78 20.83 29.04
CA TYR A 13 -19.86 20.75 27.58
C TYR A 13 -21.16 20.12 27.10
N ILE A 14 -21.67 19.08 27.79
CA ILE A 14 -23.00 18.51 27.52
C ILE A 14 -24.06 19.61 27.68
N THR A 15 -24.05 20.39 28.76
CA THR A 15 -25.06 21.44 28.97
C THR A 15 -25.04 22.49 27.84
N LEU A 16 -23.85 22.88 27.37
CA LEU A 16 -23.70 23.81 26.24
C LEU A 16 -24.19 23.20 24.92
N LEU A 17 -23.89 21.93 24.68
CA LEU A 17 -24.36 21.18 23.51
C LEU A 17 -25.87 21.02 23.54
N GLU A 18 -26.47 20.78 24.71
CA GLU A 18 -27.92 20.54 24.89
C GLU A 18 -28.69 21.80 24.48
N ALA A 19 -28.28 22.95 25.00
CA ALA A 19 -28.85 24.24 24.64
C ALA A 19 -28.66 24.59 23.15
N ARG A 20 -27.60 24.07 22.52
CA ARG A 20 -27.38 24.25 21.07
C ARG A 20 -28.30 23.36 20.25
N LEU A 21 -28.41 22.08 20.60
CA LEU A 21 -29.29 21.12 19.95
C LEU A 21 -30.75 21.54 20.05
N GLU A 22 -31.19 22.06 21.20
CA GLU A 22 -32.54 22.63 21.38
C GLU A 22 -32.86 23.70 20.32
N LYS A 23 -31.93 24.64 20.09
CA LYS A 23 -32.09 25.68 19.07
C LYS A 23 -32.06 25.13 17.66
N MET A 24 -31.21 24.13 17.41
CA MET A 24 -31.13 23.47 16.10
C MET A 24 -32.43 22.75 15.75
N GLN A 25 -33.08 22.10 16.73
CA GLN A 25 -34.36 21.42 16.53
C GLN A 25 -35.51 22.37 16.13
N GLN A 26 -35.36 23.69 16.29
CA GLN A 26 -36.33 24.66 15.78
C GLN A 26 -36.27 24.86 14.26
N LEU A 27 -35.22 24.35 13.59
CA LEU A 27 -35.04 24.44 12.14
C LEU A 27 -35.53 23.13 11.47
N PRO A 28 -36.40 23.20 10.44
CA PRO A 28 -36.99 22.02 9.81
C PRO A 28 -35.97 20.98 9.31
N ILE A 29 -34.81 21.42 8.82
CA ILE A 29 -33.77 20.53 8.31
C ILE A 29 -33.26 19.54 9.37
N PHE A 30 -33.13 19.97 10.63
CA PHE A 30 -32.60 19.15 11.73
C PHE A 30 -33.67 18.25 12.38
N GLN A 31 -34.93 18.39 11.96
CA GLN A 31 -36.02 17.46 12.28
C GLN A 31 -36.17 16.35 11.24
N SER A 32 -35.43 16.42 10.12
CA SER A 32 -35.45 15.37 9.09
C SER A 32 -34.74 14.08 9.56
N ASP A 33 -35.01 12.98 8.87
CA ASP A 33 -34.34 11.68 9.09
C ASP A 33 -32.87 11.67 8.65
N THR A 34 -32.40 12.73 7.98
CA THR A 34 -31.00 12.87 7.58
C THR A 34 -30.12 12.94 8.82
N VAL A 35 -29.10 12.07 8.88
CA VAL A 35 -28.09 12.07 9.93
C VAL A 35 -26.95 13.00 9.52
N PHE A 36 -26.79 14.12 10.23
CA PHE A 36 -25.75 15.10 9.96
C PHE A 36 -24.46 14.80 10.73
N VAL A 37 -23.33 15.30 10.22
CA VAL A 37 -22.01 15.03 10.81
C VAL A 37 -21.83 15.49 12.27
N HIS A 38 -22.54 16.52 12.73
CA HIS A 38 -22.54 16.89 14.14
C HIS A 38 -23.27 15.88 15.02
N GLU A 39 -24.34 15.25 14.51
CA GLU A 39 -25.07 14.20 15.19
C GLU A 39 -24.22 12.92 15.24
N ILE A 40 -23.45 12.62 14.19
CA ILE A 40 -22.48 11.52 14.18
C ILE A 40 -21.39 11.75 15.23
N ALA A 41 -20.80 12.95 15.27
CA ALA A 41 -19.79 13.30 16.26
C ALA A 41 -20.34 13.15 17.69
N LEU A 42 -21.55 13.66 17.94
CA LEU A 42 -22.24 13.53 19.22
C LEU A 42 -22.54 12.08 19.57
N TYR A 43 -23.06 11.30 18.62
CA TYR A 43 -23.40 9.90 18.81
C TYR A 43 -22.19 9.10 19.27
N THR A 44 -21.03 9.22 18.59
CA THR A 44 -19.82 8.48 18.98
C THR A 44 -19.31 8.87 20.38
N TRP A 45 -19.43 10.15 20.73
CA TRP A 45 -19.04 10.66 22.05
C TRP A 45 -19.99 10.18 23.16
N VAL A 46 -21.30 10.28 22.95
CA VAL A 46 -22.35 9.79 23.87
C VAL A 46 -22.28 8.27 24.03
N LYS A 47 -22.05 7.54 22.93
CA LYS A 47 -21.89 6.07 22.93
C LYS A 47 -20.78 5.65 23.88
N MET A 48 -19.63 6.31 23.82
CA MET A 48 -18.49 6.03 24.68
C MET A 48 -18.85 6.20 26.17
N ILE A 49 -19.57 7.27 26.53
CA ILE A 49 -20.02 7.53 27.91
C ILE A 49 -21.02 6.46 28.35
N LYS A 50 -22.07 6.21 27.55
CA LYS A 50 -23.12 5.22 27.85
C LYS A 50 -22.59 3.78 27.96
N GLN A 51 -21.51 3.45 27.25
CA GLN A 51 -20.86 2.14 27.34
C GLN A 51 -19.92 1.99 28.55
N GLY A 52 -19.75 3.04 29.36
CA GLY A 52 -18.85 3.01 30.51
C GLY A 52 -17.37 2.88 30.13
N LEU A 53 -16.98 3.33 28.93
CA LEU A 53 -15.60 3.24 28.45
C LEU A 53 -14.66 4.28 29.07
N LEU A 54 -15.19 5.20 29.89
CA LEU A 54 -14.44 6.20 30.61
C LEU A 54 -14.45 5.90 32.11
N ASP A 55 -13.29 5.54 32.64
CA ASP A 55 -13.12 5.30 34.08
C ASP A 55 -13.63 6.49 34.92
N HIS A 56 -14.40 6.18 35.96
CA HIS A 56 -15.00 7.14 36.90
C HIS A 56 -16.05 8.10 36.32
N VAL A 57 -16.45 7.95 35.06
CA VAL A 57 -17.57 8.68 34.46
C VAL A 57 -18.81 7.77 34.45
N PRO A 58 -19.90 8.13 35.16
CA PRO A 58 -21.11 7.30 35.19
C PRO A 58 -21.74 7.16 33.81
N ALA A 59 -22.13 5.94 33.42
CA ALA A 59 -22.83 5.68 32.16
C ALA A 59 -24.19 6.42 32.07
N THR A 60 -24.78 6.73 33.23
CA THR A 60 -26.06 7.45 33.40
C THR A 60 -25.91 8.98 33.35
N LEU A 61 -24.70 9.51 33.16
CA LEU A 61 -24.43 10.96 33.21
C LEU A 61 -25.28 11.77 32.22
N LEU A 62 -25.74 11.13 31.14
CA LEU A 62 -26.48 11.75 30.06
C LEU A 62 -28.01 11.53 30.15
N ASP A 63 -28.51 10.82 31.14
CA ASP A 63 -29.93 10.39 31.19
C ASP A 63 -30.91 11.56 31.22
N ASP A 64 -30.55 12.65 31.90
CA ASP A 64 -31.40 13.85 32.03
C ASP A 64 -31.33 14.81 30.81
N TYR A 65 -30.46 14.54 29.84
CA TYR A 65 -30.25 15.41 28.67
C TYR A 65 -31.09 14.96 27.48
N LYS A 66 -32.27 15.58 27.37
CA LYS A 66 -33.31 15.26 26.37
C LYS A 66 -32.78 15.27 24.93
N PHE A 67 -32.13 16.34 24.51
CA PHE A 67 -31.73 16.50 23.11
C PHE A 67 -30.51 15.64 22.75
N HIS A 68 -29.57 15.43 23.68
CA HIS A 68 -28.52 14.43 23.51
C HIS A 68 -29.09 13.04 23.28
N ASN A 69 -30.04 12.62 24.13
CA ASN A 69 -30.66 11.31 24.02
C ASN A 69 -31.46 11.19 22.72
N ALA A 70 -32.24 12.20 22.34
CA ALA A 70 -32.97 12.20 21.07
C ALA A 70 -32.03 12.09 19.86
N THR A 71 -30.92 12.84 19.83
CA THR A 71 -29.93 12.73 18.76
C THR A 71 -29.24 11.37 18.77
N PHE A 72 -28.89 10.84 19.95
CA PHE A 72 -28.29 9.51 20.07
C PHE A 72 -29.22 8.42 19.50
N GLU A 73 -30.49 8.41 19.89
CA GLU A 73 -31.47 7.44 19.40
C GLU A 73 -31.71 7.59 17.90
N LYS A 74 -31.78 8.82 17.37
CA LYS A 74 -31.88 9.07 15.92
C LYS A 74 -30.73 8.42 15.15
N VAL A 75 -29.48 8.65 15.58
CA VAL A 75 -28.30 8.06 14.92
C VAL A 75 -28.24 6.55 15.14
N ALA A 76 -28.55 6.05 16.34
CA ALA A 76 -28.61 4.62 16.64
C ALA A 76 -29.66 3.86 15.82
N ALA A 77 -30.78 4.51 15.51
CA ALA A 77 -31.86 3.94 14.72
C ALA A 77 -31.51 3.79 13.23
N ASN A 78 -30.55 4.58 12.73
CA ASN A 78 -30.13 4.57 11.33
C ASN A 78 -29.58 3.20 10.91
N GLN A 79 -30.09 2.67 9.79
CA GLN A 79 -29.77 1.32 9.33
C GLN A 79 -28.28 1.14 9.01
N ARG A 80 -27.63 2.14 8.39
CA ARG A 80 -26.19 2.09 8.09
C ARG A 80 -25.34 2.12 9.36
N VAL A 81 -25.80 2.78 10.41
CA VAL A 81 -25.11 2.81 11.71
C VAL A 81 -25.18 1.43 12.38
N LYS A 82 -26.35 0.78 12.35
CA LYS A 82 -26.50 -0.60 12.84
C LYS A 82 -25.62 -1.58 12.07
N GLU A 83 -25.58 -1.46 10.75
CA GLU A 83 -24.70 -2.24 9.88
C GLU A 83 -23.24 -2.03 10.24
N TRP A 84 -22.77 -0.78 10.34
CA TRP A 84 -21.40 -0.46 10.74
C TRP A 84 -21.03 -1.18 12.03
N TYR A 85 -21.80 -1.05 13.11
CA TYR A 85 -21.46 -1.69 14.40
C TYR A 85 -21.66 -3.21 14.45
N SER A 86 -22.27 -3.82 13.43
CA SER A 86 -22.30 -5.27 13.27
C SER A 86 -21.02 -5.83 12.63
N LEU A 87 -20.22 -4.99 11.97
CA LEU A 87 -18.95 -5.37 11.36
C LEU A 87 -17.83 -5.49 12.41
N GLN A 88 -16.86 -6.35 12.15
CA GLN A 88 -15.64 -6.45 12.95
C GLN A 88 -14.68 -5.31 12.56
N HIS A 89 -14.27 -4.50 13.55
CA HIS A 89 -13.44 -3.31 13.33
C HIS A 89 -12.00 -3.42 13.85
N ASP A 90 -11.71 -4.34 14.77
CA ASP A 90 -10.36 -4.51 15.30
C ASP A 90 -9.53 -5.43 14.39
N LEU A 91 -8.24 -5.12 14.25
CA LEU A 91 -7.29 -6.05 13.63
C LEU A 91 -7.34 -7.37 14.42
N PRO A 92 -7.48 -8.53 13.74
CA PRO A 92 -7.52 -9.79 14.44
C PRO A 92 -6.19 -9.98 15.19
N LYS A 93 -6.27 -10.50 16.41
CA LYS A 93 -5.08 -11.03 17.08
C LYS A 93 -4.72 -12.33 16.39
N LEU A 94 -3.54 -12.34 15.76
CA LEU A 94 -3.07 -13.47 14.96
C LEU A 94 -1.89 -14.15 15.66
N LYS A 95 -1.96 -15.47 15.82
CA LYS A 95 -0.82 -16.30 16.25
C LYS A 95 -0.66 -17.48 15.29
N LEU A 96 0.47 -17.56 14.61
CA LEU A 96 0.82 -18.64 13.71
C LEU A 96 1.74 -19.62 14.43
N THR A 97 1.28 -20.85 14.63
CA THR A 97 2.04 -21.93 15.26
C THR A 97 2.58 -22.91 14.21
N TYR A 98 3.91 -23.10 14.17
CA TYR A 98 4.55 -24.08 13.26
C TYR A 98 5.88 -24.62 13.79
N PHE A 99 6.54 -25.51 13.04
CA PHE A 99 7.89 -25.97 13.35
C PHE A 99 8.96 -24.87 13.14
N PRO A 100 10.15 -24.97 13.75
CA PRO A 100 11.28 -24.05 13.53
C PRO A 100 11.99 -24.30 12.19
N ILE A 101 11.22 -24.51 11.13
CA ILE A 101 11.66 -24.64 9.74
C ILE A 101 10.71 -23.82 8.85
N PRO A 102 11.11 -23.44 7.62
CA PRO A 102 10.24 -22.69 6.72
C PRO A 102 8.95 -23.48 6.40
N GLY A 103 9.13 -24.66 5.77
CA GLY A 103 8.07 -25.63 5.49
C GLY A 103 6.81 -24.99 4.89
N ARG A 104 5.64 -25.45 5.37
CA ARG A 104 4.32 -24.98 4.90
C ARG A 104 3.91 -23.63 5.50
N ALA A 105 4.60 -23.13 6.53
CA ALA A 105 4.30 -21.85 7.16
C ALA A 105 4.99 -20.66 6.49
N GLU A 106 6.10 -20.90 5.77
CA GLU A 106 6.84 -19.85 5.10
C GLU A 106 6.01 -18.94 4.20
N PRO A 107 5.17 -19.44 3.27
CA PRO A 107 4.36 -18.54 2.44
C PRO A 107 3.35 -17.74 3.25
N ILE A 108 2.87 -18.26 4.39
CA ILE A 108 1.94 -17.55 5.30
C ILE A 108 2.67 -16.40 5.99
N ARG A 109 3.87 -16.67 6.52
CA ARG A 109 4.74 -15.64 7.11
C ARG A 109 5.03 -14.54 6.10
N LEU A 110 5.43 -14.91 4.87
CA LEU A 110 5.69 -13.95 3.80
C LEU A 110 4.46 -13.10 3.48
N ALA A 111 3.26 -13.68 3.44
CA ALA A 111 2.03 -12.92 3.22
C ALA A 111 1.81 -11.86 4.32
N PHE A 112 1.94 -12.23 5.59
CA PHE A 112 1.82 -11.28 6.70
C PHE A 112 2.91 -10.19 6.66
N PHE A 113 4.17 -10.57 6.41
CA PHE A 113 5.28 -9.62 6.31
C PHE A 113 5.12 -8.64 5.15
N ILE A 114 4.74 -9.12 3.96
CA ILE A 114 4.50 -8.28 2.78
C ILE A 114 3.31 -7.34 3.05
N GLY A 115 2.24 -7.84 3.68
CA GLY A 115 1.07 -7.06 4.05
C GLY A 115 1.27 -6.12 5.24
N GLY A 116 2.41 -6.16 5.93
CA GLY A 116 2.65 -5.37 7.15
C GLY A 116 1.73 -5.74 8.32
N ILE A 117 1.27 -6.99 8.36
CA ILE A 117 0.32 -7.50 9.37
C ILE A 117 1.10 -8.04 10.57
N GLU A 118 0.78 -7.53 11.75
CA GLU A 118 1.35 -8.02 13.00
C GLU A 118 0.76 -9.38 13.37
N PHE A 119 1.62 -10.32 13.73
CA PHE A 119 1.23 -11.66 14.21
C PHE A 119 2.32 -12.23 15.14
N GLU A 120 1.92 -13.12 16.03
CA GLU A 120 2.85 -13.90 16.85
C GLU A 120 3.31 -15.16 16.08
N ASP A 121 4.62 -15.37 15.89
CA ASP A 121 5.19 -16.56 15.24
C ASP A 121 5.66 -17.57 16.30
N GLU A 122 4.75 -18.44 16.75
CA GLU A 122 5.04 -19.49 17.72
C GLU A 122 5.70 -20.69 17.04
N ARG A 123 6.87 -21.09 17.55
CA ARG A 123 7.67 -22.18 16.97
C ARG A 123 7.80 -23.35 17.93
N LEU A 124 7.19 -24.47 17.59
CA LEU A 124 7.24 -25.71 18.36
C LEU A 124 8.30 -26.66 17.82
N SER A 125 9.12 -27.21 18.71
CA SER A 125 9.93 -28.38 18.40
C SER A 125 9.04 -29.59 18.08
N PHE A 126 9.61 -30.62 17.44
CA PHE A 126 8.88 -31.86 17.18
C PHE A 126 8.39 -32.55 18.47
N GLU A 127 9.12 -32.40 19.57
CA GLU A 127 8.75 -32.98 20.87
C GLU A 127 7.59 -32.22 21.53
N GLU A 128 7.60 -30.89 21.47
CA GLU A 128 6.48 -30.06 21.94
C GLU A 128 5.22 -30.31 21.11
N TYR A 129 5.38 -30.42 19.79
CA TYR A 129 4.28 -30.77 18.90
C TYR A 129 3.62 -32.10 19.29
N GLU A 130 4.38 -33.18 19.55
CA GLU A 130 3.77 -34.46 19.93
C GLU A 130 3.00 -34.40 21.25
N LYS A 131 3.29 -33.44 22.14
CA LYS A 131 2.52 -33.21 23.38
C LYS A 131 1.18 -32.54 23.13
N VAL A 132 1.13 -31.55 22.23
CA VAL A 132 -0.10 -30.76 21.96
C VAL A 132 -0.92 -31.28 20.78
N LYS A 133 -0.37 -32.22 20.00
CA LYS A 133 -0.94 -32.72 18.75
C LYS A 133 -2.39 -33.15 18.85
N SER A 134 -2.76 -33.90 19.90
CA SER A 134 -4.14 -34.38 20.10
C SER A 134 -5.14 -33.25 20.41
N GLU A 135 -4.66 -32.08 20.77
CA GLU A 135 -5.46 -30.88 21.07
C GLU A 135 -5.67 -30.02 19.82
N LEU A 136 -4.91 -30.25 18.75
CA LEU A 136 -5.02 -29.50 17.50
C LEU A 136 -6.23 -29.99 16.68
N PRO A 137 -6.96 -29.09 15.99
CA PRO A 137 -8.19 -29.44 15.25
C PRO A 137 -8.10 -30.65 14.31
N PHE A 138 -6.94 -30.83 13.65
CA PHE A 138 -6.69 -31.98 12.76
C PHE A 138 -5.41 -32.74 13.08
N ASN A 139 -4.89 -32.63 14.31
CA ASN A 139 -3.63 -33.25 14.73
C ASN A 139 -2.44 -32.89 13.82
N GLN A 140 -2.40 -31.65 13.32
CA GLN A 140 -1.48 -31.17 12.29
C GLN A 140 -1.13 -29.70 12.49
N LEU A 141 0.03 -29.30 11.97
CA LEU A 141 0.48 -27.92 11.84
C LEU A 141 0.64 -27.57 10.34
N PRO A 142 0.52 -26.28 9.94
CA PRO A 142 0.37 -25.09 10.77
C PRO A 142 -1.05 -24.88 11.32
N ILE A 143 -1.13 -24.11 12.41
CA ILE A 143 -2.35 -23.53 12.98
C ILE A 143 -2.20 -22.02 12.98
N LEU A 144 -3.24 -21.30 12.58
CA LEU A 144 -3.36 -19.86 12.82
C LEU A 144 -4.49 -19.67 13.84
N GLU A 145 -4.23 -19.03 14.96
CA GLU A 145 -5.28 -18.57 15.87
C GLU A 145 -5.72 -17.16 15.45
N VAL A 146 -7.01 -16.98 15.17
CA VAL A 146 -7.64 -15.70 14.84
C VAL A 146 -8.54 -15.32 15.98
N ASN A 147 -8.16 -14.32 16.79
CA ASN A 147 -8.89 -13.93 18.01
C ASN A 147 -9.15 -15.11 18.96
N GLY A 148 -8.20 -16.06 19.03
CA GLY A 148 -8.31 -17.27 19.84
C GLY A 148 -9.07 -18.43 19.18
N GLU A 149 -9.62 -18.27 17.98
CA GLU A 149 -10.18 -19.37 17.19
C GLU A 149 -9.07 -20.06 16.38
N PRO A 150 -8.78 -21.36 16.63
CA PRO A 150 -7.76 -22.08 15.89
C PRO A 150 -8.28 -22.51 14.51
N ILE A 151 -7.66 -21.99 13.45
CA ILE A 151 -7.87 -22.43 12.07
C ILE A 151 -6.67 -23.23 11.57
N SER A 152 -6.93 -24.22 10.72
CA SER A 152 -5.94 -25.18 10.22
C SER A 152 -5.99 -25.26 8.69
N GLN A 153 -5.06 -26.03 8.11
CA GLN A 153 -4.82 -26.20 6.66
C GLN A 153 -3.99 -25.06 6.07
N SER A 154 -2.72 -25.34 5.74
CA SER A 154 -1.75 -24.33 5.35
C SER A 154 -2.20 -23.43 4.19
N LEU A 155 -2.88 -23.98 3.18
CA LEU A 155 -3.31 -23.21 2.01
C LEU A 155 -4.59 -22.40 2.27
N ALA A 156 -5.46 -22.86 3.17
CA ALA A 156 -6.60 -22.07 3.63
C ALA A 156 -6.12 -20.89 4.51
N ILE A 157 -5.15 -21.14 5.39
CA ILE A 157 -4.49 -20.10 6.18
C ILE A 157 -3.77 -19.11 5.26
N LEU A 158 -3.05 -19.60 4.24
CA LEU A 158 -2.37 -18.74 3.27
C LEU A 158 -3.36 -17.89 2.47
N ARG A 159 -4.52 -18.43 2.09
CA ARG A 159 -5.60 -17.65 1.46
C ARG A 159 -6.07 -16.53 2.39
N TYR A 160 -6.36 -16.85 3.65
CA TYR A 160 -6.78 -15.88 4.64
C TYR A 160 -5.73 -14.77 4.86
N ALA A 161 -4.47 -15.17 5.07
CA ALA A 161 -3.35 -14.23 5.20
C ALA A 161 -3.18 -13.37 3.94
N GLY A 162 -3.34 -13.97 2.75
CA GLY A 162 -3.34 -13.27 1.47
C GLY A 162 -4.48 -12.26 1.34
N SER A 163 -5.69 -12.60 1.77
CA SER A 163 -6.83 -11.67 1.75
C SER A 163 -6.58 -10.47 2.66
N LEU A 164 -6.05 -10.70 3.87
CA LEU A 164 -5.67 -9.60 4.77
C LEU A 164 -4.54 -8.73 4.19
N ALA A 165 -3.58 -9.36 3.52
CA ALA A 165 -2.40 -8.69 2.95
C ALA A 165 -2.66 -8.03 1.59
N GLY A 166 -3.85 -8.20 1.00
CA GLY A 166 -4.13 -7.77 -0.38
C GLY A 166 -3.42 -8.58 -1.47
N LEU A 167 -2.95 -9.80 -1.15
CA LEU A 167 -2.23 -10.73 -2.04
C LEU A 167 -3.10 -11.90 -2.53
N TYR A 168 -4.38 -11.93 -2.16
CA TYR A 168 -5.36 -12.85 -2.73
C TYR A 168 -6.47 -12.03 -3.40
N PRO A 169 -6.78 -12.28 -4.68
CA PRO A 169 -7.88 -11.60 -5.36
C PRO A 169 -9.20 -11.91 -4.65
N THR A 170 -9.92 -10.90 -4.17
CA THR A 170 -11.23 -11.04 -3.53
C THR A 170 -12.39 -10.57 -4.41
N THR A 171 -12.09 -9.85 -5.49
CA THR A 171 -13.09 -9.26 -6.39
C THR A 171 -13.12 -9.88 -7.78
N ASP A 172 -12.06 -10.58 -8.20
CA ASP A 172 -12.01 -11.31 -9.48
C ASP A 172 -12.03 -12.82 -9.21
N MET A 173 -13.20 -13.43 -9.41
CA MET A 173 -13.41 -14.86 -9.15
C MET A 173 -12.53 -15.77 -10.02
N LEU A 174 -12.19 -15.37 -11.24
CA LEU A 174 -11.39 -16.18 -12.15
C LEU A 174 -9.91 -16.13 -11.72
N GLU A 175 -9.43 -14.97 -11.31
CA GLU A 175 -8.09 -14.83 -10.74
C GLU A 175 -7.96 -15.58 -9.41
N SER A 176 -8.97 -15.50 -8.53
CA SER A 176 -9.04 -16.32 -7.31
C SER A 176 -8.98 -17.81 -7.62
N PHE A 177 -9.71 -18.26 -8.65
CA PHE A 177 -9.70 -19.65 -9.10
C PHE A 177 -8.31 -20.09 -9.59
N HIS A 178 -7.60 -19.25 -10.35
CA HIS A 178 -6.24 -19.56 -10.79
C HIS A 178 -5.27 -19.73 -9.62
N VAL A 179 -5.37 -18.89 -8.58
CA VAL A 179 -4.58 -19.04 -7.35
C VAL A 179 -4.88 -20.38 -6.69
N ASP A 180 -6.17 -20.72 -6.55
CA ASP A 180 -6.60 -21.95 -5.89
C ASP A 180 -6.22 -23.21 -6.69
N GLU A 181 -6.20 -23.13 -8.02
CA GLU A 181 -5.74 -24.22 -8.88
C GLU A 181 -4.24 -24.54 -8.66
N ILE A 182 -3.40 -23.50 -8.58
CA ILE A 182 -1.96 -23.66 -8.24
C ILE A 182 -1.79 -24.29 -6.85
N PHE A 183 -2.56 -23.82 -5.87
CA PHE A 183 -2.58 -24.37 -4.51
C PHE A 183 -2.89 -25.87 -4.50
N VAL A 184 -3.95 -26.28 -5.20
CA VAL A 184 -4.36 -27.68 -5.26
C VAL A 184 -3.27 -28.55 -5.89
N LEU A 185 -2.66 -28.13 -7.01
CA LEU A 185 -1.58 -28.88 -7.66
C LEU A 185 -0.37 -29.11 -6.74
N ILE A 186 0.00 -28.08 -5.96
CA ILE A 186 1.10 -28.19 -4.99
C ILE A 186 0.73 -29.13 -3.84
N ASP A 187 -0.49 -29.02 -3.32
CA ASP A 187 -0.93 -29.87 -2.19
C ASP A 187 -1.08 -31.33 -2.59
N GLU A 188 -1.57 -31.62 -3.80
CA GLU A 188 -1.67 -32.98 -4.34
C GLU A 188 -0.32 -33.68 -4.35
N MET A 189 0.75 -32.99 -4.75
CA MET A 189 2.11 -33.53 -4.74
C MET A 189 2.55 -33.90 -3.32
N TYR A 190 2.38 -32.98 -2.36
CA TYR A 190 2.78 -33.22 -0.97
C TYR A 190 1.92 -34.28 -0.27
N ASN A 191 0.68 -34.47 -0.73
CA ASN A 191 -0.25 -35.46 -0.17
C ASN A 191 -0.12 -36.86 -0.79
N LYS A 192 0.73 -37.04 -1.83
CA LYS A 192 1.04 -38.37 -2.35
C LYS A 192 1.56 -39.29 -1.24
N PRO A 193 1.08 -40.54 -1.13
CA PRO A 193 1.51 -41.48 -0.10
C PRO A 193 3.04 -41.63 -0.02
N GLU A 194 3.72 -41.63 -1.17
CA GLU A 194 5.17 -41.72 -1.31
C GLU A 194 5.87 -40.53 -0.65
N TRP A 195 5.34 -39.31 -0.86
CA TRP A 195 5.88 -38.12 -0.20
C TRP A 195 5.64 -38.19 1.31
N ARG A 196 4.38 -38.43 1.70
CA ARG A 196 3.95 -38.45 3.11
C ARG A 196 4.68 -39.50 3.94
N ALA A 197 4.92 -40.68 3.39
CA ALA A 197 5.63 -41.76 4.08
C ALA A 197 7.05 -41.32 4.49
N THR A 198 7.69 -40.45 3.72
CA THR A 198 9.10 -40.04 3.94
C THR A 198 9.27 -38.95 4.98
N VAL A 199 8.18 -38.28 5.41
CA VAL A 199 8.23 -37.14 6.33
C VAL A 199 8.52 -37.59 7.77
N ARG A 200 8.11 -38.80 8.14
CA ARG A 200 8.32 -39.36 9.49
C ARG A 200 9.55 -40.26 9.61
N GLU A 201 10.12 -40.69 8.49
CA GLU A 201 11.38 -41.43 8.47
C GLU A 201 12.53 -40.49 8.83
N ARG A 202 13.47 -40.94 9.67
CA ARG A 202 14.62 -40.15 10.15
C ARG A 202 15.95 -40.69 9.63
N ASP A 203 15.99 -41.94 9.17
CA ASP A 203 17.15 -42.57 8.55
C ASP A 203 17.34 -42.04 7.12
N PRO A 204 18.46 -41.36 6.80
CA PRO A 204 18.71 -40.79 5.48
C PRO A 204 18.76 -41.80 4.33
N GLU A 205 19.25 -43.02 4.57
CA GLU A 205 19.33 -44.07 3.53
C GLU A 205 17.96 -44.67 3.26
N LYS A 206 17.15 -44.89 4.30
CA LYS A 206 15.74 -45.28 4.12
C LYS A 206 14.95 -44.18 3.43
N GLN A 207 15.13 -42.91 3.81
CA GLN A 207 14.51 -41.79 3.12
C GLN A 207 14.88 -41.79 1.63
N LYS A 208 16.16 -41.95 1.28
CA LYS A 208 16.62 -41.99 -0.11
C LYS A 208 15.90 -43.10 -0.89
N LYS A 209 15.81 -44.30 -0.33
CA LYS A 209 15.12 -45.45 -0.94
C LYS A 209 13.61 -45.20 -1.10
N MET A 210 12.95 -44.68 -0.06
CA MET A 210 11.52 -44.37 -0.09
C MET A 210 11.18 -43.26 -1.09
N ARG A 211 12.13 -42.35 -1.35
CA ARG A 211 11.95 -41.22 -2.27
C ARG A 211 12.33 -41.52 -3.71
N GLU A 212 12.73 -42.74 -4.06
CA GLU A 212 13.20 -43.07 -5.42
C GLU A 212 12.22 -42.67 -6.54
N ASN A 213 10.91 -42.74 -6.29
CA ASN A 213 9.91 -42.34 -7.28
C ASN A 213 9.61 -40.83 -7.31
N LEU A 214 9.92 -40.10 -6.23
CA LEU A 214 9.63 -38.67 -6.15
C LEU A 214 10.33 -37.85 -7.24
N PRO A 215 11.66 -37.94 -7.43
CA PRO A 215 12.35 -37.16 -8.46
C PRO A 215 12.20 -37.74 -9.86
N LYS A 216 11.69 -38.98 -10.01
CA LYS A 216 11.52 -39.65 -11.31
C LYS A 216 10.17 -39.36 -11.95
N GLU A 217 9.12 -39.23 -11.13
CA GLU A 217 7.75 -39.14 -11.63
C GLU A 217 6.96 -38.01 -10.96
N ILE A 218 6.81 -38.06 -9.63
CA ILE A 218 5.85 -37.20 -8.91
C ILE A 218 6.24 -35.71 -8.97
N ILE A 219 7.50 -35.38 -8.67
CA ILE A 219 7.98 -33.99 -8.69
C ILE A 219 8.00 -33.47 -10.13
N PRO A 220 8.63 -34.15 -11.12
CA PRO A 220 8.65 -33.66 -12.50
C PRO A 220 7.25 -33.44 -13.09
N LYS A 221 6.32 -34.37 -12.86
CA LYS A 221 4.94 -34.25 -13.35
C LYS A 221 4.21 -33.04 -12.77
N THR A 222 4.39 -32.78 -11.48
CA THR A 222 3.79 -31.61 -10.81
C THR A 222 4.40 -30.32 -11.36
N LEU A 223 5.73 -30.26 -11.47
CA LEU A 223 6.44 -29.10 -12.01
C LEU A 223 6.06 -28.84 -13.48
N GLU A 224 5.87 -29.88 -14.30
CA GLU A 224 5.39 -29.74 -15.68
C GLU A 224 3.98 -29.15 -15.76
N PHE A 225 3.06 -29.55 -14.88
CA PHE A 225 1.72 -28.98 -14.83
C PHE A 225 1.73 -27.52 -14.39
N LEU A 226 2.47 -27.21 -13.32
CA LEU A 226 2.63 -25.85 -12.84
C LEU A 226 3.28 -24.96 -13.92
N GLU A 227 4.36 -25.41 -14.56
CA GLU A 227 5.03 -24.69 -15.64
C GLU A 227 4.08 -24.38 -16.80
N LYS A 228 3.26 -25.36 -17.23
CA LYS A 228 2.26 -25.15 -18.27
C LYS A 228 1.18 -24.15 -17.87
N ARG A 229 0.70 -24.18 -16.62
CA ARG A 229 -0.31 -23.23 -16.14
C ARG A 229 0.24 -21.82 -16.01
N VAL A 230 1.39 -21.65 -15.36
CA VAL A 230 2.06 -20.35 -15.25
C VAL A 230 2.36 -19.76 -16.63
N ALA A 231 2.84 -20.56 -17.58
CA ALA A 231 3.03 -20.11 -18.95
C ALA A 231 1.71 -19.68 -19.63
N ALA A 232 0.60 -20.39 -19.38
CA ALA A 232 -0.70 -20.08 -19.96
C ALA A 232 -1.32 -18.78 -19.40
N PHE A 233 -1.00 -18.40 -18.16
CA PHE A 233 -1.46 -17.15 -17.57
C PHE A 233 -0.73 -15.90 -18.10
N ASN A 234 0.36 -16.10 -18.84
CA ASN A 234 1.03 -15.07 -19.63
C ASN A 234 1.40 -13.80 -18.84
N GLY A 235 2.19 -13.99 -17.77
CA GLY A 235 2.72 -12.88 -16.97
C GLY A 235 3.99 -13.27 -16.22
N SER A 236 4.54 -12.31 -15.48
CA SER A 236 5.78 -12.50 -14.70
C SER A 236 5.55 -13.22 -13.36
N PHE A 237 4.30 -13.30 -12.92
CA PHE A 237 3.86 -13.93 -11.68
C PHE A 237 3.00 -15.16 -11.97
N ALA A 238 2.77 -15.96 -10.94
CA ALA A 238 2.16 -17.28 -10.97
C ALA A 238 0.78 -17.30 -11.63
N THR A 239 0.01 -16.21 -11.53
CA THR A 239 -1.36 -16.10 -12.06
C THR A 239 -1.56 -14.90 -12.97
N GLY A 240 -0.49 -14.22 -13.40
CA GLY A 240 -0.58 -13.05 -14.27
C GLY A 240 0.48 -11.99 -13.98
N THR A 241 0.06 -10.73 -13.90
CA THR A 241 0.95 -9.55 -13.81
C THR A 241 1.19 -9.03 -12.40
N HIS A 242 0.48 -9.56 -11.40
CA HIS A 242 0.55 -9.09 -10.01
C HIS A 242 1.01 -10.20 -9.08
N LEU A 243 1.73 -9.82 -8.01
CA LEU A 243 2.13 -10.74 -6.96
C LEU A 243 0.89 -11.22 -6.19
N THR A 244 0.75 -12.53 -6.07
CA THR A 244 -0.29 -13.17 -5.28
C THR A 244 0.30 -14.20 -4.32
N VAL A 245 -0.53 -14.75 -3.45
CA VAL A 245 -0.14 -15.88 -2.62
C VAL A 245 0.21 -17.16 -3.41
N ALA A 246 -0.20 -17.29 -4.68
CA ALA A 246 0.25 -18.38 -5.55
C ALA A 246 1.76 -18.32 -5.80
N ASP A 247 2.30 -17.11 -5.97
CA ASP A 247 3.73 -16.87 -6.11
C ASP A 247 4.48 -17.30 -4.86
N LEU A 248 3.97 -16.94 -3.68
CA LEU A 248 4.57 -17.30 -2.40
C LEU A 248 4.60 -18.83 -2.21
N ALA A 249 3.54 -19.53 -2.64
CA ALA A 249 3.48 -20.98 -2.61
C ALA A 249 4.49 -21.64 -3.58
N ILE A 250 4.61 -21.14 -4.81
CA ILE A 250 5.62 -21.60 -5.79
C ILE A 250 7.04 -21.31 -5.28
N TYR A 251 7.25 -20.13 -4.70
CA TYR A 251 8.52 -19.74 -4.10
C TYR A 251 8.94 -20.73 -3.00
N ALA A 252 8.05 -21.02 -2.05
CA ALA A 252 8.32 -21.95 -0.97
C ALA A 252 8.57 -23.39 -1.47
N LEU A 253 7.84 -23.82 -2.50
CA LEU A 253 8.06 -25.11 -3.17
C LEU A 253 9.48 -25.19 -3.76
N ILE A 254 9.86 -24.22 -4.59
CA ILE A 254 11.18 -24.20 -5.24
C ILE A 254 12.29 -24.07 -4.19
N LEU A 255 12.12 -23.21 -3.18
CA LEU A 255 13.07 -23.06 -2.08
C LEU A 255 13.31 -24.41 -1.39
N SER A 256 12.24 -25.15 -1.09
CA SER A 256 12.33 -26.47 -0.46
C SER A 256 13.01 -27.52 -1.35
N LEU A 257 12.81 -27.48 -2.66
CA LEU A 257 13.46 -28.42 -3.60
C LEU A 257 14.95 -28.08 -3.77
N LYS A 258 15.30 -26.79 -3.87
CA LYS A 258 16.68 -26.31 -3.98
C LYS A 258 17.50 -26.49 -2.71
N ALA A 259 16.87 -26.44 -1.53
CA ALA A 259 17.54 -26.69 -0.25
C ALA A 259 18.15 -28.10 -0.13
N GLY A 260 17.72 -29.04 -0.97
CA GLY A 260 18.23 -30.41 -1.01
C GLY A 260 17.63 -31.29 0.08
N ARG A 261 17.06 -32.43 -0.31
CA ARG A 261 16.60 -33.47 0.63
C ARG A 261 17.23 -34.80 0.22
N PRO A 262 17.50 -35.73 1.15
CA PRO A 262 18.01 -37.06 0.81
C PRO A 262 17.16 -37.69 -0.30
N GLY A 263 17.77 -38.06 -1.42
CA GLY A 263 17.10 -38.67 -2.58
C GLY A 263 16.44 -37.71 -3.57
N ILE A 264 16.48 -36.39 -3.37
CA ILE A 264 15.94 -35.39 -4.32
C ILE A 264 17.09 -34.50 -4.82
N PRO A 265 17.36 -34.46 -6.14
CA PRO A 265 18.37 -33.57 -6.70
C PRO A 265 18.04 -32.09 -6.47
N THR A 266 19.02 -31.29 -6.08
CA THR A 266 18.86 -29.83 -5.86
C THR A 266 18.59 -29.04 -7.13
N ASN A 267 18.94 -29.61 -8.29
CA ASN A 267 18.76 -29.04 -9.62
C ASN A 267 17.48 -29.53 -10.33
N ILE A 268 16.58 -30.24 -9.64
CA ILE A 268 15.36 -30.79 -10.24
C ILE A 268 14.43 -29.72 -10.82
N THR A 269 14.54 -28.48 -10.35
CA THR A 269 13.74 -27.34 -10.81
C THR A 269 14.33 -26.61 -12.02
N ASP A 270 15.58 -26.86 -12.38
CA ASP A 270 16.32 -26.10 -13.41
C ASP A 270 15.64 -26.06 -14.80
N PRO A 271 14.93 -27.11 -15.25
CA PRO A 271 14.24 -27.07 -16.54
C PRO A 271 13.02 -26.12 -16.60
N TYR A 272 12.47 -25.70 -15.47
CA TYR A 272 11.16 -25.03 -15.37
C TYR A 272 11.31 -23.51 -15.26
N LYS A 273 11.52 -22.87 -16.41
CA LYS A 273 11.93 -21.45 -16.49
C LYS A 273 10.85 -20.49 -15.98
N ASN A 274 9.57 -20.77 -16.22
CA ASN A 274 8.50 -19.89 -15.76
C ASN A 274 8.37 -19.96 -14.23
N LEU A 275 8.47 -21.16 -13.65
CA LEU A 275 8.47 -21.30 -12.19
C LEU A 275 9.71 -20.65 -11.56
N LEU A 276 10.87 -20.75 -12.19
CA LEU A 276 12.08 -20.06 -11.76
C LEU A 276 11.94 -18.54 -11.85
N CYS A 277 11.27 -18.01 -12.89
CA CYS A 277 10.95 -16.60 -12.99
C CYS A 277 10.12 -16.14 -11.79
N VAL A 278 9.03 -16.85 -11.48
CA VAL A 278 8.19 -16.57 -10.29
C VAL A 278 9.01 -16.61 -9.01
N PHE A 279 9.84 -17.64 -8.83
CA PHE A 279 10.73 -17.75 -7.68
C PHE A 279 11.67 -16.53 -7.55
N ASP A 280 12.26 -16.10 -8.65
CA ASP A 280 13.17 -14.95 -8.68
C ASP A 280 12.43 -13.63 -8.43
N GLN A 281 11.19 -13.47 -8.91
CA GLN A 281 10.35 -12.31 -8.60
C GLN A 281 10.04 -12.21 -7.11
N VAL A 282 9.60 -13.31 -6.47
CA VAL A 282 9.34 -13.32 -5.01
C VAL A 282 10.63 -13.10 -4.24
N LYS A 283 11.72 -13.76 -4.64
CA LYS A 283 13.04 -13.58 -4.03
C LYS A 283 13.51 -12.12 -4.09
N ALA A 284 13.20 -11.41 -5.18
CA ALA A 284 13.56 -10.02 -5.41
C ALA A 284 12.55 -9.00 -4.83
N HIS A 285 11.42 -9.45 -4.28
CA HIS A 285 10.39 -8.55 -3.78
C HIS A 285 10.91 -7.70 -2.60
N PRO A 286 10.74 -6.37 -2.57
CA PRO A 286 11.38 -5.50 -1.59
C PRO A 286 11.16 -5.85 -0.13
N LYS A 287 10.02 -6.45 0.28
CA LYS A 287 9.80 -6.92 1.67
C LYS A 287 10.47 -8.26 1.97
N VAL A 288 10.62 -9.10 0.94
CA VAL A 288 11.37 -10.36 1.00
C VAL A 288 12.87 -10.08 0.97
N VAL A 289 13.27 -9.06 0.21
CA VAL A 289 14.60 -8.45 0.21
C VAL A 289 14.74 -7.41 1.34
N GLU A 290 13.74 -6.94 2.06
CA GLU A 290 13.95 -6.16 3.30
C GLU A 290 14.34 -7.11 4.43
N CYS A 291 13.93 -8.37 4.32
CA CYS A 291 14.60 -9.48 4.98
C CYS A 291 16.02 -9.79 4.40
N THR A 292 16.47 -9.14 3.30
CA THR A 292 17.76 -9.35 2.58
C THR A 292 18.38 -8.16 1.72
N VAL A 293 18.36 -6.87 2.12
CA VAL A 293 19.01 -5.61 1.55
C VAL A 293 18.21 -4.59 0.63
N PRO A 294 18.30 -3.23 0.80
CA PRO A 294 17.50 -2.18 0.08
C PRO A 294 18.16 -1.40 -1.11
N ILE A 295 17.32 -0.81 -2.02
CA ILE A 295 17.67 0.18 -3.07
C ILE A 295 17.81 1.60 -2.48
N ARG A 296 18.91 2.31 -2.79
CA ARG A 296 19.23 3.63 -2.23
C ARG A 296 19.72 4.61 -3.28
N LEU A 297 19.04 5.74 -3.44
CA LEU A 297 19.56 6.89 -4.18
C LEU A 297 20.32 7.79 -3.20
N ILE A 298 21.62 7.97 -3.41
CA ILE A 298 22.48 8.86 -2.64
C ILE A 298 22.82 10.04 -3.56
N ALA A 299 22.36 11.25 -3.26
CA ALA A 299 22.56 12.38 -4.17
C ALA A 299 22.75 13.70 -3.45
N LEU A 300 23.59 14.57 -4.01
CA LEU A 300 23.49 16.01 -3.77
C LEU A 300 22.13 16.48 -4.34
N GLU A 301 21.50 17.48 -3.72
CA GLU A 301 20.31 18.12 -4.30
C GLU A 301 20.57 18.44 -5.78
N GLY A 302 19.91 17.73 -6.70
CA GLY A 302 20.17 17.91 -8.14
C GLY A 302 19.93 16.74 -9.10
N LEU A 303 19.71 15.50 -8.67
CA LEU A 303 19.40 14.38 -9.58
C LEU A 303 17.89 14.25 -9.91
N HIS A 304 17.30 15.35 -10.37
CA HIS A 304 15.88 15.45 -10.70
C HIS A 304 15.37 14.39 -11.70
N PRO A 305 16.11 14.04 -12.78
CA PRO A 305 15.64 13.07 -13.78
C PRO A 305 15.60 11.62 -13.27
N VAL A 306 16.57 11.20 -12.46
CA VAL A 306 16.65 9.83 -11.93
C VAL A 306 15.53 9.59 -10.92
N ARG A 307 15.36 10.55 -9.99
CA ARG A 307 14.27 10.56 -9.02
C ARG A 307 12.91 10.53 -9.73
N LEU A 308 12.71 11.43 -10.70
CA LEU A 308 11.46 11.50 -11.46
C LEU A 308 11.21 10.23 -12.28
N ALA A 309 12.25 9.61 -12.86
CA ALA A 309 12.14 8.36 -13.58
C ALA A 309 11.69 7.19 -12.69
N LEU A 310 12.22 7.10 -11.46
CA LEU A 310 11.79 6.10 -10.47
C LEU A 310 10.35 6.37 -10.01
N SER A 311 10.01 7.62 -9.70
CA SER A 311 8.67 8.00 -9.25
C SER A 311 7.60 7.84 -10.33
N VAL A 312 7.89 8.17 -11.59
CA VAL A 312 6.92 8.04 -12.69
C VAL A 312 6.53 6.58 -12.93
N GLY A 313 7.44 5.63 -12.72
CA GLY A 313 7.14 4.19 -12.80
C GLY A 313 6.93 3.51 -11.45
N ASP A 314 6.58 4.26 -10.40
CA ASP A 314 6.16 3.73 -9.09
C ASP A 314 7.18 2.79 -8.42
N VAL A 315 8.47 3.05 -8.63
CA VAL A 315 9.57 2.30 -8.01
C VAL A 315 9.86 2.88 -6.62
N ASN A 316 9.80 2.05 -5.58
CA ASN A 316 10.17 2.43 -4.21
C ASN A 316 11.71 2.51 -4.08
N PHE A 317 12.24 3.63 -3.57
CA PHE A 317 13.67 3.81 -3.29
C PHE A 317 13.88 4.66 -2.02
N GLU A 318 14.97 4.42 -1.28
CA GLU A 318 15.41 5.33 -0.22
C GLU A 318 16.16 6.52 -0.83
N ASP A 319 15.75 7.75 -0.51
CA ASP A 319 16.42 8.97 -0.95
C ASP A 319 17.28 9.54 0.19
N LYS A 320 18.61 9.45 0.03
CA LYS A 320 19.60 9.89 1.01
C LYS A 320 20.32 11.15 0.50
N PRO A 321 20.12 12.31 1.13
CA PRO A 321 20.84 13.52 0.75
C PRO A 321 22.31 13.43 1.18
N LEU A 322 23.23 13.84 0.29
CA LEU A 322 24.65 14.01 0.63
C LEU A 322 24.84 15.29 1.48
N SER A 323 25.59 15.19 2.59
CA SER A 323 25.97 16.36 3.38
C SER A 323 27.00 17.19 2.61
N PRO A 324 27.01 18.53 2.70
CA PRO A 324 28.02 19.38 2.04
C PRO A 324 29.47 19.13 2.50
N THR A 325 29.68 18.26 3.50
CA THR A 325 31.00 17.83 4.00
C THR A 325 31.41 16.42 3.54
N ASP A 326 30.51 15.68 2.90
CA ASP A 326 30.80 14.34 2.37
C ASP A 326 31.56 14.44 1.04
N ILE A 327 32.73 13.80 0.95
CA ILE A 327 33.58 13.75 -0.27
C ILE A 327 33.01 12.73 -1.29
N GLY A 328 31.71 12.39 -1.20
CA GLY A 328 31.05 11.35 -1.99
C GLY A 328 30.46 11.87 -3.31
N GLN A 329 30.61 11.12 -4.40
CA GLN A 329 29.87 11.36 -5.63
C GLN A 329 28.43 10.81 -5.48
N SER A 330 27.45 11.47 -6.11
CA SER A 330 26.09 10.95 -6.20
C SER A 330 26.08 9.53 -6.78
N ALA A 331 25.27 8.64 -6.23
CA ALA A 331 25.18 7.25 -6.60
C ALA A 331 23.74 6.73 -6.54
N LEU A 332 23.37 5.85 -7.48
CA LEU A 332 22.18 5.00 -7.36
C LEU A 332 22.66 3.62 -6.97
N GLN A 333 22.24 3.14 -5.80
CA GLN A 333 22.52 1.80 -5.30
C GLN A 333 21.34 0.89 -5.58
N VAL A 334 21.58 -0.20 -6.31
CA VAL A 334 20.58 -1.21 -6.66
C VAL A 334 21.21 -2.57 -6.39
N ASP A 335 20.59 -3.41 -5.57
CA ASP A 335 21.04 -4.77 -5.27
C ASP A 335 22.51 -4.86 -4.78
N GLY A 336 22.98 -3.84 -4.05
CA GLY A 336 24.37 -3.76 -3.54
C GLY A 336 25.40 -3.20 -4.54
N GLU A 337 25.02 -2.98 -5.79
CA GLU A 337 25.84 -2.34 -6.83
C GLU A 337 25.62 -0.82 -6.85
N SER A 338 26.67 -0.05 -7.11
CA SER A 338 26.65 1.42 -7.05
C SER A 338 26.96 2.06 -8.39
N PHE A 339 26.00 2.81 -8.94
CA PHE A 339 26.15 3.56 -10.19
C PHE A 339 26.39 5.04 -9.89
N THR A 340 27.56 5.58 -10.25
CA THR A 340 27.92 6.97 -9.94
C THR A 340 27.80 7.93 -11.12
N HIS A 341 27.65 7.42 -12.34
CA HIS A 341 27.52 8.24 -13.54
C HIS A 341 26.05 8.57 -13.82
N SER A 342 25.72 9.86 -14.00
CA SER A 342 24.33 10.36 -14.18
C SER A 342 23.54 9.59 -15.24
N ASP A 343 24.13 9.39 -16.42
CA ASP A 343 23.48 8.68 -17.53
C ASP A 343 23.27 7.19 -17.22
N ALA A 344 24.20 6.57 -16.49
CA ALA A 344 24.05 5.18 -16.06
C ALA A 344 22.96 5.04 -15.00
N MET A 345 22.90 5.96 -14.04
CA MET A 345 21.84 6.04 -13.03
C MET A 345 20.47 6.25 -13.68
N LEU A 346 20.38 7.18 -14.62
CA LEU A 346 19.14 7.47 -15.34
C LEU A 346 18.68 6.25 -16.13
N ARG A 347 19.56 5.60 -16.92
CA ARG A 347 19.23 4.37 -17.64
C ARG A 347 18.80 3.24 -16.71
N CYS A 348 19.49 3.07 -15.58
CA CYS A 348 19.12 2.09 -14.57
C CYS A 348 17.72 2.36 -14.03
N ALA A 349 17.45 3.60 -13.61
CA ALA A 349 16.12 4.03 -13.17
C ALA A 349 15.05 3.83 -14.25
N GLY A 350 15.34 4.12 -15.51
CA GLY A 350 14.40 3.92 -16.60
C GLY A 350 14.10 2.45 -16.90
N ARG A 351 15.06 1.55 -16.66
CA ARG A 351 14.83 0.10 -16.76
C ARG A 351 14.00 -0.40 -15.58
N LEU A 352 14.33 0.04 -14.37
CA LEU A 352 13.57 -0.28 -13.16
C LEU A 352 12.12 0.21 -13.26
N SER A 353 11.90 1.38 -13.84
CA SER A 353 10.59 2.01 -13.98
C SER A 353 9.84 1.64 -15.26
N GLY A 354 10.43 0.81 -16.13
CA GLY A 354 9.84 0.41 -17.41
C GLY A 354 9.75 1.52 -18.47
N SER A 355 10.37 2.70 -18.25
CA SER A 355 10.40 3.85 -19.17
C SER A 355 11.55 3.81 -20.19
N TYR A 356 12.44 2.81 -20.11
CA TYR A 356 13.50 2.56 -21.08
C TYR A 356 13.13 1.38 -22.01
N PRO A 357 13.15 1.53 -23.36
CA PRO A 357 12.70 0.49 -24.29
C PRO A 357 13.77 -0.59 -24.51
N ALA A 358 14.04 -1.39 -23.47
CA ALA A 358 15.09 -2.41 -23.47
C ALA A 358 14.90 -3.50 -24.55
N THR A 359 13.69 -3.68 -25.06
CA THR A 359 13.33 -4.70 -26.05
C THR A 359 13.54 -4.25 -27.50
N SER A 360 13.88 -2.97 -27.75
CA SER A 360 14.12 -2.42 -29.08
C SER A 360 15.48 -1.73 -29.16
N PRO A 361 16.55 -2.44 -29.61
CA PRO A 361 17.91 -1.90 -29.63
C PRO A 361 18.06 -0.61 -30.44
N ILE A 362 17.38 -0.49 -31.57
CA ILE A 362 17.44 0.70 -32.44
C ILE A 362 16.80 1.90 -31.74
N MET A 363 15.66 1.70 -31.08
CA MET A 363 14.96 2.77 -30.36
C MET A 363 15.72 3.18 -29.09
N ALA A 364 16.31 2.22 -28.37
CA ALA A 364 17.17 2.48 -27.23
C ALA A 364 18.39 3.34 -27.63
N LEU A 365 19.04 3.03 -28.76
CA LEU A 365 20.15 3.83 -29.28
C LEU A 365 19.72 5.26 -29.65
N GLN A 366 18.57 5.44 -30.30
CA GLN A 366 18.05 6.77 -30.65
C GLN A 366 17.65 7.58 -29.41
N ILE A 367 17.15 6.94 -28.36
CA ILE A 367 16.90 7.55 -27.06
C ILE A 367 18.22 7.94 -26.39
N ASP A 368 19.23 7.07 -26.45
CA ASP A 368 20.55 7.35 -25.90
C ASP A 368 21.24 8.51 -26.63
N GLU A 369 21.02 8.68 -27.94
CA GLU A 369 21.44 9.88 -28.66
C GLU A 369 20.82 11.15 -28.06
N ILE A 370 19.55 11.14 -27.66
CA ILE A 370 18.88 12.31 -27.06
C ILE A 370 19.42 12.57 -25.65
N ILE A 371 19.54 11.52 -24.83
CA ILE A 371 20.11 11.61 -23.47
C ILE A 371 21.54 12.16 -23.53
N HIS A 372 22.35 11.70 -24.49
CA HIS A 372 23.72 12.19 -24.66
C HIS A 372 23.77 13.70 -24.92
N VAL A 373 22.90 14.22 -25.80
CA VAL A 373 22.82 15.67 -26.09
C VAL A 373 22.38 16.46 -24.87
N LEU A 374 21.45 15.92 -24.08
CA LEU A 374 21.03 16.52 -22.81
C LEU A 374 22.19 16.59 -21.82
N SER A 375 23.02 15.54 -21.75
CA SER A 375 24.21 15.52 -20.89
C SER A 375 25.29 16.48 -21.38
N GLU A 376 25.51 16.60 -22.70
CA GLU A 376 26.45 17.57 -23.28
C GLU A 376 26.05 19.01 -22.97
N VAL A 377 24.78 19.37 -23.16
CA VAL A 377 24.30 20.73 -22.86
C VAL A 377 24.34 21.02 -21.35
N GLN A 378 24.01 20.05 -20.50
CA GLN A 378 24.09 20.20 -19.05
C GLN A 378 25.54 20.47 -18.60
N ALA A 379 26.53 19.80 -19.20
CA ALA A 379 27.94 20.04 -18.92
C ALA A 379 28.37 21.46 -19.32
N LYS A 380 27.79 22.03 -20.39
CA LYS A 380 28.04 23.42 -20.82
C LYS A 380 27.36 24.47 -19.94
N MET A 381 26.27 24.11 -19.25
CA MET A 381 25.55 24.98 -18.32
C MET A 381 26.26 25.17 -16.98
N ASN A 382 27.17 24.27 -16.62
CA ASN A 382 27.99 24.38 -15.41
C ASN A 382 29.15 25.39 -15.54
N TYR A 383 29.25 26.12 -16.67
CA TYR A 383 30.23 27.19 -16.86
C TYR A 383 29.65 28.56 -16.49
N PRO A 384 30.44 29.48 -15.90
CA PRO A 384 29.96 30.74 -15.30
C PRO A 384 29.38 31.78 -16.28
N LYS A 385 29.36 31.51 -17.59
CA LYS A 385 28.67 32.33 -18.60
C LYS A 385 28.00 31.43 -19.63
N LEU A 386 26.70 31.18 -19.45
CA LEU A 386 25.89 30.47 -20.43
C LEU A 386 25.47 31.43 -21.55
N GLU A 387 25.95 31.20 -22.77
CA GLU A 387 25.53 31.98 -23.93
C GLU A 387 24.19 31.48 -24.47
N THR A 388 23.28 32.41 -24.80
CA THR A 388 21.99 32.10 -25.44
C THR A 388 22.14 31.28 -26.72
N SER A 389 23.23 31.50 -27.46
CA SER A 389 23.61 30.76 -28.68
C SER A 389 23.72 29.25 -28.44
N ILE A 390 24.22 28.83 -27.27
CA ILE A 390 24.39 27.42 -26.88
C ILE A 390 23.01 26.78 -26.69
N ILE A 391 22.11 27.43 -25.94
CA ILE A 391 20.76 26.91 -25.71
C ILE A 391 20.00 26.76 -27.03
N VAL A 392 20.10 27.75 -27.93
CA VAL A 392 19.48 27.70 -29.27
C VAL A 392 20.02 26.53 -30.10
N HIS A 393 21.34 26.32 -30.08
CA HIS A 393 21.99 25.23 -30.80
C HIS A 393 21.51 23.85 -30.31
N TYR A 394 21.52 23.63 -29.00
CA TYR A 394 21.13 22.34 -28.41
C TYR A 394 19.62 22.09 -28.51
N ALA A 395 18.77 23.11 -28.38
CA ALA A 395 17.33 22.98 -28.61
C ALA A 395 17.05 22.53 -30.06
N SER A 396 17.76 23.09 -31.04
CA SER A 396 17.65 22.69 -32.45
C SER A 396 18.10 21.24 -32.67
N LEU A 397 19.19 20.82 -32.02
CA LEU A 397 19.72 19.45 -32.11
C LEU A 397 18.76 18.42 -31.48
N LEU A 398 18.18 18.75 -30.32
CA LEU A 398 17.18 17.92 -29.65
C LEU A 398 15.91 17.77 -30.49
N GLU A 399 15.41 18.87 -31.05
CA GLU A 399 14.25 18.86 -31.94
C GLU A 399 14.48 17.93 -33.14
N ALA A 400 15.64 18.01 -33.80
CA ALA A 400 15.97 17.14 -34.92
C ALA A 400 16.01 15.65 -34.52
N ARG A 401 16.58 15.32 -33.34
CA ARG A 401 16.64 13.93 -32.86
C ARG A 401 15.26 13.39 -32.45
N LEU A 402 14.41 14.22 -31.83
CA LEU A 402 13.03 13.86 -31.51
C LEU A 402 12.19 13.61 -32.77
N GLN A 403 12.36 14.43 -33.81
CA GLN A 403 11.69 14.22 -35.10
C GLN A 403 12.09 12.88 -35.74
N ARG A 404 13.38 12.52 -35.70
CA ARG A 404 13.86 11.20 -36.16
C ARG A 404 13.33 10.05 -35.32
N LEU A 405 13.25 10.20 -34.00
CA LEU A 405 12.72 9.15 -33.12
C LEU A 405 11.24 8.89 -33.42
N ARG A 406 10.45 9.95 -33.65
CA ARG A 406 9.01 9.84 -33.95
C ARG A 406 8.70 9.28 -35.33
N SER A 407 9.64 9.33 -36.28
CA SER A 407 9.45 8.72 -37.60
C SER A 407 9.64 7.20 -37.58
N VAL A 408 10.14 6.64 -36.48
CA VAL A 408 10.36 5.19 -36.33
C VAL A 408 9.01 4.50 -36.10
N PRO A 409 8.62 3.51 -36.92
CA PRO A 409 7.29 2.88 -36.81
C PRO A 409 6.98 2.28 -35.44
N ILE A 410 7.98 1.66 -34.79
CA ILE A 410 7.80 1.05 -33.46
C ILE A 410 7.62 2.09 -32.35
N PHE A 411 8.05 3.34 -32.55
CA PHE A 411 7.88 4.40 -31.57
C PHE A 411 6.40 4.69 -31.29
N LYS A 412 5.54 4.53 -32.31
CA LYS A 412 4.08 4.70 -32.17
C LYS A 412 3.44 3.75 -31.16
N LEU A 413 4.06 2.58 -30.91
CA LEU A 413 3.59 1.64 -29.88
C LEU A 413 3.83 2.15 -28.44
N TYR A 414 4.59 3.24 -28.29
CA TYR A 414 4.92 3.89 -27.03
C TYR A 414 4.31 5.30 -26.93
N ASP A 415 3.42 5.68 -27.83
CA ASP A 415 2.80 7.02 -27.82
C ASP A 415 2.04 7.29 -26.51
N ASP A 416 1.46 6.27 -25.90
CA ASP A 416 0.74 6.35 -24.61
C ASP A 416 1.66 6.24 -23.38
N LYS A 417 2.97 5.99 -23.56
CA LYS A 417 3.94 5.80 -22.48
C LYS A 417 4.95 6.93 -22.43
N VAL A 418 5.20 7.44 -21.23
CA VAL A 418 6.34 8.34 -21.01
C VAL A 418 7.64 7.54 -21.04
N LEU A 419 8.57 7.98 -21.86
CA LEU A 419 9.88 7.36 -21.97
C LEU A 419 10.97 8.22 -21.30
N ILE A 420 12.07 7.57 -20.94
CA ILE A 420 13.16 8.17 -20.17
C ILE A 420 13.74 9.47 -20.75
N HIS A 421 13.78 9.61 -22.09
CA HIS A 421 14.26 10.82 -22.74
C HIS A 421 13.28 11.98 -22.58
N GLU A 422 11.98 11.70 -22.50
CA GLU A 422 10.93 12.72 -22.27
C GLU A 422 11.03 13.23 -20.82
N ILE A 423 11.37 12.36 -19.86
CA ILE A 423 11.64 12.71 -18.46
C ILE A 423 12.89 13.59 -18.35
N ALA A 424 13.98 13.18 -18.98
CA ALA A 424 15.23 13.95 -18.98
C ALA A 424 15.06 15.31 -19.66
N LEU A 425 14.37 15.33 -20.81
CA LEU A 425 14.06 16.54 -21.54
C LEU A 425 13.15 17.47 -20.73
N TYR A 426 12.16 16.94 -20.01
CA TYR A 426 11.29 17.72 -19.12
C TYR A 426 12.07 18.42 -18.01
N CYS A 427 12.97 17.72 -17.33
CA CYS A 427 13.82 18.35 -16.30
C CYS A 427 14.69 19.46 -16.89
N TRP A 428 15.25 19.23 -18.09
CA TRP A 428 16.01 20.24 -18.79
C TRP A 428 15.15 21.45 -19.19
N THR A 429 13.95 21.26 -19.76
CA THR A 429 13.07 22.38 -20.15
C THR A 429 12.66 23.20 -18.94
N LYS A 430 12.31 22.58 -17.81
CA LYS A 430 11.99 23.32 -16.56
C LYS A 430 13.18 24.15 -16.07
N THR A 431 14.40 23.65 -16.21
CA THR A 431 15.62 24.39 -15.87
C THR A 431 15.81 25.60 -16.77
N ILE A 432 15.63 25.45 -18.08
CA ILE A 432 15.76 26.53 -19.07
C ILE A 432 14.68 27.61 -18.91
N ARG A 433 13.43 27.21 -18.66
CA ARG A 433 12.34 28.13 -18.35
C ARG A 433 12.60 28.89 -17.05
N GLY A 434 13.12 28.23 -16.02
CA GLY A 434 13.54 28.88 -14.77
C GLY A 434 14.65 29.93 -14.95
N MET A 435 15.46 29.81 -16.01
CA MET A 435 16.47 30.80 -16.39
C MET A 435 15.92 31.94 -17.27
N GLY A 436 14.62 31.95 -17.59
CA GLY A 436 13.96 33.00 -18.38
C GLY A 436 14.08 32.84 -19.89
N PHE A 437 14.38 31.64 -20.39
CA PHE A 437 14.57 31.35 -21.82
C PHE A 437 13.36 30.67 -22.49
N ASP A 438 12.13 30.87 -21.98
CA ASP A 438 10.89 30.26 -22.48
C ASP A 438 10.72 30.41 -23.99
N GLY A 439 10.97 31.61 -24.52
CA GLY A 439 10.81 31.93 -25.95
C GLY A 439 11.75 31.16 -26.88
N ILE A 440 12.76 30.45 -26.35
CA ILE A 440 13.59 29.52 -27.13
C ILE A 440 12.93 28.14 -27.18
N ILE A 441 12.43 27.64 -26.04
CA ILE A 441 11.78 26.33 -25.94
C ILE A 441 10.49 26.32 -26.77
N ASP A 442 9.68 27.38 -26.69
CA ASP A 442 8.37 27.46 -27.35
C ASP A 442 8.46 27.41 -28.89
N LYS A 443 9.65 27.62 -29.47
CA LYS A 443 9.90 27.49 -30.92
C LYS A 443 10.05 26.04 -31.39
N HIS A 444 10.25 25.08 -30.48
CA HIS A 444 10.58 23.69 -30.78
C HIS A 444 9.41 22.75 -30.45
N LYS A 445 8.65 22.37 -31.49
CA LYS A 445 7.35 21.68 -31.33
C LYS A 445 7.49 20.31 -30.68
N CYS A 446 8.52 19.53 -31.03
CA CYS A 446 8.68 18.20 -30.46
C CYS A 446 9.04 18.26 -28.98
N ILE A 447 9.84 19.25 -28.59
CA ILE A 447 10.19 19.53 -27.19
C ILE A 447 8.93 19.89 -26.39
N VAL A 448 8.13 20.84 -26.87
CA VAL A 448 6.87 21.25 -26.22
C VAL A 448 5.89 20.08 -26.09
N GLN A 449 5.83 19.20 -27.09
CA GLN A 449 4.97 18.01 -27.04
C GLN A 449 5.43 16.98 -26.00
N ALA A 450 6.73 16.75 -25.86
CA ALA A 450 7.26 15.88 -24.81
C ALA A 450 7.01 16.47 -23.41
N GLU A 451 7.15 17.80 -23.25
CA GLU A 451 6.80 18.52 -22.03
C GLU A 451 5.30 18.36 -21.69
N THR A 452 4.43 18.56 -22.68
CA THR A 452 2.97 18.42 -22.51
C THR A 452 2.57 16.99 -22.17
N LYS A 453 3.21 15.98 -22.80
CA LYS A 453 2.96 14.57 -22.52
C LYS A 453 3.35 14.21 -21.08
N MET A 454 4.47 14.73 -20.59
CA MET A 454 4.86 14.61 -19.18
C MET A 454 3.84 15.26 -18.25
N ASP A 455 3.44 16.50 -18.51
CA ASP A 455 2.44 17.20 -17.70
C ASP A 455 1.09 16.44 -17.72
N ASN A 456 0.70 15.86 -18.85
CA ASN A 456 -0.51 15.04 -18.98
C ASN A 456 -0.39 13.69 -18.28
N GLN A 457 0.77 13.04 -18.26
CA GLN A 457 0.97 11.80 -17.51
C GLN A 457 0.89 12.05 -15.99
N LEU A 458 1.49 13.15 -15.54
CA LEU A 458 1.39 13.61 -14.15
C LEU A 458 -0.06 13.96 -13.79
N ARG A 459 -0.84 14.53 -14.73
CA ARG A 459 -2.30 14.76 -14.58
C ARG A 459 -3.15 13.49 -14.78
N GLY A 460 -2.71 12.52 -15.57
CA GLY A 460 -3.41 11.29 -15.91
C GLY A 460 -3.43 10.29 -14.75
N LYS A 461 -2.32 10.22 -14.01
CA LYS A 461 -2.28 9.62 -12.66
C LYS A 461 -3.28 10.28 -11.70
N GLN A 462 -3.65 11.54 -11.93
CA GLN A 462 -4.72 12.22 -11.18
C GLN A 462 -6.14 11.95 -11.73
N LEU A 463 -6.34 11.36 -12.93
CA LEU A 463 -7.65 11.27 -13.62
C LEU A 463 -8.34 9.89 -13.60
N THR A 464 -7.64 8.76 -13.44
CA THR A 464 -8.21 7.37 -13.48
C THR A 464 -9.18 6.96 -12.35
N GLN A 465 -9.46 7.84 -11.40
CA GLN A 465 -10.51 7.76 -10.35
C GLN A 465 -12.03 7.70 -10.76
N GLN A 466 -12.51 8.23 -11.91
CA GLN A 466 -13.95 8.67 -12.02
C GLN A 466 -14.99 7.67 -12.55
N SER A 467 -15.75 7.03 -11.65
CA SER A 467 -17.19 6.69 -11.81
C SER A 467 -17.90 7.24 -10.57
N ARG A 468 -18.60 8.39 -10.72
CA ARG A 468 -18.82 9.39 -9.63
C ARG A 468 -17.60 9.42 -8.69
N LYS A 469 -16.49 10.01 -9.16
CA LYS A 469 -15.21 10.03 -8.42
C LYS A 469 -15.40 10.73 -7.10
N TYR A 470 -15.76 9.98 -6.08
CA TYR A 470 -15.16 10.26 -4.80
C TYR A 470 -13.65 10.16 -5.02
N PRO A 471 -12.87 11.13 -4.53
CA PRO A 471 -11.41 11.02 -4.55
C PRO A 471 -11.02 9.67 -3.93
N LYS A 472 -9.87 9.11 -4.29
CA LYS A 472 -9.34 7.99 -3.53
C LYS A 472 -9.06 8.50 -2.12
N LEU A 473 -9.87 8.02 -1.20
CA LEU A 473 -9.78 8.36 0.21
C LEU A 473 -9.02 7.25 0.93
N LYS A 474 -7.99 7.62 1.67
CA LYS A 474 -7.33 6.75 2.64
C LYS A 474 -7.30 7.43 3.99
N LEU A 475 -8.03 6.87 4.96
CA LEU A 475 -8.08 7.34 6.33
C LEU A 475 -7.06 6.56 7.16
N THR A 476 -6.06 7.25 7.71
CA THR A 476 -5.09 6.65 8.62
C THR A 476 -5.38 7.06 10.06
N TYR A 477 -5.61 6.07 10.92
CA TYR A 477 -5.79 6.27 12.36
C TYR A 477 -5.36 5.04 13.18
N PHE A 478 -5.49 5.12 14.49
CA PHE A 478 -5.28 3.98 15.38
C PHE A 478 -6.32 2.87 15.17
N PRO A 479 -6.01 1.62 15.60
CA PRO A 479 -6.93 0.48 15.56
C PRO A 479 -8.02 0.54 16.63
N PHE A 480 -8.31 1.71 17.20
CA PHE A 480 -9.45 1.95 18.10
C PHE A 480 -10.30 3.12 17.55
N PRO A 481 -11.56 3.29 18.01
CA PRO A 481 -12.50 4.25 17.42
C PRO A 481 -11.97 5.70 17.46
N GLY A 482 -11.76 6.23 18.67
CA GLY A 482 -11.17 7.55 18.93
C GLY A 482 -11.75 8.68 18.08
N ARG A 483 -10.88 9.60 17.64
CA ARG A 483 -11.27 10.78 16.85
C ARG A 483 -11.62 10.47 15.39
N ALA A 484 -11.31 9.27 14.89
CA ALA A 484 -11.60 8.88 13.51
C ALA A 484 -12.93 8.15 13.34
N GLU A 485 -13.53 7.64 14.43
CA GLU A 485 -14.82 6.96 14.38
C GLU A 485 -15.94 7.77 13.71
N PRO A 486 -16.11 9.09 14.01
CA PRO A 486 -17.10 9.89 13.30
C PRO A 486 -16.86 9.95 11.79
N ILE A 487 -15.59 9.94 11.35
CA ILE A 487 -15.20 10.03 9.95
C ILE A 487 -15.51 8.71 9.24
N ARG A 488 -15.14 7.58 9.84
CA ARG A 488 -15.46 6.24 9.34
C ARG A 488 -16.97 6.07 9.17
N LEU A 489 -17.72 6.44 10.21
CA LEU A 489 -19.18 6.32 10.21
C LEU A 489 -19.83 7.24 9.17
N ALA A 490 -19.34 8.47 9.00
CA ALA A 490 -19.83 9.39 7.97
C ALA A 490 -19.58 8.86 6.54
N LEU A 491 -18.36 8.36 6.26
CA LEU A 491 -18.02 7.74 4.98
C LEU A 491 -18.91 6.52 4.69
N PHE A 492 -19.13 5.67 5.70
CA PHE A 492 -19.95 4.47 5.58
C PHE A 492 -21.44 4.79 5.36
N ILE A 493 -22.01 5.71 6.15
CA ILE A 493 -23.41 6.17 5.98
C ILE A 493 -23.63 6.75 4.58
N ALA A 494 -22.66 7.53 4.09
CA ALA A 494 -22.71 8.14 2.76
C ALA A 494 -22.47 7.14 1.61
N GLY A 495 -22.05 5.90 1.90
CA GLY A 495 -21.68 4.92 0.90
C GLY A 495 -20.44 5.30 0.09
N ILE A 496 -19.54 6.08 0.68
CA ILE A 496 -18.29 6.53 0.04
C ILE A 496 -17.21 5.48 0.29
N PRO A 497 -16.63 4.87 -0.76
CA PRO A 497 -15.53 3.92 -0.58
C PRO A 497 -14.27 4.62 -0.09
N PHE A 498 -13.56 3.99 0.84
CA PHE A 498 -12.29 4.48 1.38
C PHE A 498 -11.40 3.32 1.85
N GLU A 499 -10.09 3.54 1.88
CA GLU A 499 -9.11 2.67 2.53
C GLU A 499 -8.99 3.06 4.01
N ASP A 500 -9.24 2.14 4.95
CA ASP A 500 -9.09 2.34 6.40
C ASP A 500 -7.74 1.77 6.86
N GLU A 501 -6.70 2.60 6.89
CA GLU A 501 -5.36 2.20 7.34
C GLU A 501 -5.26 2.34 8.86
N ARG A 502 -5.19 1.21 9.55
CA ARG A 502 -5.06 1.14 11.01
C ARG A 502 -3.62 0.92 11.41
N ILE A 503 -3.01 1.91 12.07
CA ILE A 503 -1.60 1.87 12.46
C ILE A 503 -1.41 1.90 13.98
N GLY A 504 -0.41 1.17 14.48
CA GLY A 504 0.00 1.19 15.88
C GLY A 504 0.84 2.42 16.25
N VAL A 505 1.17 2.54 17.54
CA VAL A 505 1.98 3.65 18.08
C VAL A 505 3.38 3.68 17.49
N ASP A 506 4.01 2.53 17.26
CA ASP A 506 5.35 2.44 16.69
C ASP A 506 5.41 2.97 15.26
N GLU A 507 4.42 2.60 14.44
CA GLU A 507 4.34 3.09 13.07
C GLU A 507 4.00 4.59 13.01
N LEU A 508 3.15 5.09 13.94
CA LEU A 508 2.98 6.53 14.11
C LEU A 508 4.32 7.20 14.44
N ASN A 509 5.09 6.67 15.38
CA ASN A 509 6.37 7.26 15.76
C ASN A 509 7.37 7.32 14.60
N ARG A 510 7.37 6.33 13.70
CA ARG A 510 8.18 6.33 12.47
C ARG A 510 7.70 7.36 11.44
N ARG A 511 6.39 7.53 11.29
CA ARG A 511 5.80 8.45 10.29
C ARG A 511 5.61 9.87 10.81
N ARG A 512 5.72 10.10 12.12
CA ARG A 512 5.26 11.30 12.83
C ARG A 512 5.70 12.60 12.14
N SER A 513 6.99 12.74 11.84
CA SER A 513 7.55 13.96 11.21
C SER A 513 7.09 14.22 9.77
N LYS A 514 6.51 13.21 9.10
CA LYS A 514 5.97 13.29 7.74
C LYS A 514 4.48 13.61 7.72
N LEU A 515 3.78 13.48 8.86
CA LEU A 515 2.35 13.74 8.95
C LEU A 515 2.10 15.25 9.13
N PRO A 516 1.05 15.81 8.50
CA PRO A 516 0.63 17.18 8.79
C PRO A 516 0.37 17.35 10.29
N PHE A 517 1.03 18.35 10.89
CA PHE A 517 0.99 18.63 12.33
C PHE A 517 1.43 17.46 13.24
N ASN A 518 2.19 16.49 12.73
CA ASN A 518 2.76 15.39 13.50
C ASN A 518 1.73 14.52 14.27
N GLN A 519 0.50 14.40 13.74
CA GLN A 519 -0.64 13.80 14.44
C GLN A 519 -1.55 12.98 13.53
N LEU A 520 -2.44 12.22 14.16
CA LEU A 520 -3.57 11.51 13.55
C LEU A 520 -4.90 12.08 14.07
N PRO A 521 -6.04 11.92 13.35
CA PRO A 521 -6.17 11.27 12.04
C PRO A 521 -5.60 12.10 10.90
N VAL A 522 -5.26 11.40 9.81
CA VAL A 522 -5.02 12.01 8.50
C VAL A 522 -5.91 11.35 7.46
N LEU A 523 -6.38 12.15 6.50
CA LEU A 523 -7.09 11.68 5.33
C LEU A 523 -6.22 12.03 4.11
N GLU A 524 -5.82 11.03 3.36
CA GLU A 524 -5.24 11.21 2.03
C GLU A 524 -6.37 11.28 1.00
N ILE A 525 -6.37 12.35 0.22
CA ILE A 525 -7.38 12.66 -0.81
C ILE A 525 -6.63 12.76 -2.13
N ASP A 526 -6.73 11.74 -2.98
CA ASP A 526 -5.99 11.71 -4.27
C ASP A 526 -4.47 11.96 -4.13
N GLY A 527 -3.88 11.51 -3.02
CA GLY A 527 -2.46 11.70 -2.68
C GLY A 527 -2.16 12.92 -1.80
N ASP A 528 -3.11 13.85 -1.66
CA ASP A 528 -2.95 15.01 -0.77
C ASP A 528 -3.34 14.64 0.66
N VAL A 529 -2.37 14.68 1.58
CA VAL A 529 -2.57 14.33 2.98
C VAL A 529 -3.03 15.55 3.77
N VAL A 530 -4.25 15.49 4.30
CA VAL A 530 -4.81 16.48 5.22
C VAL A 530 -4.97 15.90 6.63
N SER A 531 -4.98 16.76 7.64
CA SER A 531 -5.20 16.38 9.04
C SER A 531 -6.32 17.23 9.66
N GLN A 532 -6.56 17.05 10.96
CA GLN A 532 -7.66 17.62 11.77
C GLN A 532 -8.98 16.87 11.61
N ALA A 533 -9.36 16.12 12.65
CA ALA A 533 -10.52 15.23 12.63
C ALA A 533 -11.84 15.92 12.22
N LEU A 534 -12.13 17.10 12.77
CA LEU A 534 -13.37 17.83 12.45
C LEU A 534 -13.34 18.47 11.06
N GLY A 535 -12.15 18.87 10.56
CA GLY A 535 -11.98 19.34 9.20
C GLY A 535 -12.20 18.22 8.18
N ILE A 536 -11.64 17.05 8.45
CA ILE A 536 -11.88 15.83 7.67
C ILE A 536 -13.36 15.45 7.70
N LEU A 537 -13.98 15.44 8.90
CA LEU A 537 -15.40 15.10 9.06
C LEU A 537 -16.31 16.04 8.27
N ARG A 538 -16.03 17.35 8.26
CA ARG A 538 -16.75 18.33 7.44
C ARG A 538 -16.62 18.04 5.95
N TYR A 539 -15.40 17.73 5.49
CA TYR A 539 -15.13 17.40 4.10
C TYR A 539 -15.90 16.16 3.64
N VAL A 540 -15.79 15.03 4.38
CA VAL A 540 -16.50 13.79 4.02
C VAL A 540 -18.02 13.95 4.16
N GLY A 541 -18.48 14.73 5.13
CA GLY A 541 -19.89 15.08 5.26
C GLY A 541 -20.41 15.87 4.08
N THR A 542 -19.60 16.79 3.53
CA THR A 542 -19.95 17.55 2.34
C THR A 542 -20.02 16.63 1.11
N LEU A 543 -19.05 15.72 0.94
CA LEU A 543 -19.06 14.72 -0.14
C LEU A 543 -20.30 13.81 -0.07
N GLY A 544 -20.70 13.44 1.15
CA GLY A 544 -21.80 12.51 1.41
C GLY A 544 -23.19 13.13 1.55
N GLY A 545 -23.31 14.46 1.46
CA GLY A 545 -24.57 15.17 1.72
C GLY A 545 -25.01 15.15 3.20
N LEU A 546 -24.10 14.85 4.12
CA LEU A 546 -24.32 14.83 5.58
C LEU A 546 -23.92 16.16 6.25
N TYR A 547 -23.57 17.16 5.45
CA TYR A 547 -23.24 18.52 5.87
C TYR A 547 -23.95 19.52 4.93
N SER A 548 -24.66 20.49 5.49
CA SER A 548 -25.43 21.46 4.68
C SER A 548 -24.53 22.58 4.15
N SER A 549 -23.72 22.28 3.13
CA SER A 549 -22.79 23.25 2.54
C SER A 549 -23.47 24.36 1.73
N SER A 550 -24.71 24.14 1.29
CA SER A 550 -25.50 25.10 0.49
C SER A 550 -26.21 26.16 1.31
N ASP A 551 -26.50 25.91 2.60
CA ASP A 551 -27.10 26.89 3.50
C ASP A 551 -26.11 27.32 4.59
N ILE A 552 -25.68 28.58 4.51
CA ILE A 552 -24.67 29.15 5.40
C ILE A 552 -25.10 29.18 6.87
N LYS A 553 -26.39 29.28 7.18
CA LYS A 553 -26.89 29.29 8.57
C LYS A 553 -26.89 27.89 9.13
N GLU A 554 -27.30 26.90 8.35
CA GLU A 554 -27.26 25.50 8.75
C GLU A 554 -25.83 25.02 8.96
N ALA A 555 -24.93 25.32 8.02
CA ALA A 555 -23.49 25.10 8.14
C ALA A 555 -22.92 25.71 9.44
N LEU A 556 -23.26 26.98 9.73
CA LEU A 556 -22.83 27.66 10.94
C LEU A 556 -23.31 26.96 12.21
N ARG A 557 -24.55 26.44 12.24
CA ARG A 557 -25.06 25.71 13.41
C ARG A 557 -24.30 24.40 13.65
N ILE A 558 -23.96 23.69 12.58
CA ILE A 558 -23.13 22.47 12.66
C ILE A 558 -21.74 22.83 13.19
N ASP A 559 -21.14 23.90 12.69
CA ASP A 559 -19.81 24.33 13.10
C ASP A 559 -19.75 24.83 14.55
N GLU A 560 -20.82 25.45 15.08
CA GLU A 560 -20.92 25.79 16.51
C GLU A 560 -20.81 24.54 17.41
N VAL A 561 -21.38 23.41 16.99
CA VAL A 561 -21.27 22.13 17.70
C VAL A 561 -19.85 21.57 17.60
N PHE A 562 -19.23 21.64 16.42
CA PHE A 562 -17.83 21.23 16.23
C PHE A 562 -16.86 22.04 17.11
N SER A 563 -17.05 23.35 17.24
CA SER A 563 -16.23 24.17 18.13
C SER A 563 -16.36 23.76 19.60
N LEU A 564 -17.54 23.32 20.05
CA LEU A 564 -17.72 22.81 21.41
C LEU A 564 -17.00 21.48 21.63
N PHE A 565 -17.00 20.58 20.64
CA PHE A 565 -16.21 19.35 20.70
C PHE A 565 -14.71 19.63 20.73
N ASP A 566 -14.22 20.54 19.90
CA ASP A 566 -12.81 20.89 19.89
C ASP A 566 -12.37 21.50 21.24
N ALA A 567 -13.20 22.39 21.79
CA ALA A 567 -12.99 22.95 23.12
C ALA A 567 -13.00 21.88 24.23
N PHE A 568 -13.86 20.87 24.14
CA PHE A 568 -13.85 19.72 25.06
C PHE A 568 -12.55 18.92 24.94
N TYR A 569 -12.16 18.56 23.72
CA TYR A 569 -10.98 17.74 23.44
C TYR A 569 -9.65 18.45 23.71
N THR A 570 -9.66 19.79 23.77
CA THR A 570 -8.50 20.61 24.15
C THR A 570 -8.50 20.96 25.64
N SER A 571 -9.54 20.59 26.39
CA SER A 571 -9.58 20.83 27.83
C SER A 571 -8.46 20.07 28.55
N TYR A 572 -7.91 20.70 29.59
CA TYR A 572 -6.85 20.11 30.39
C TYR A 572 -7.28 18.78 31.00
N ALA A 573 -8.48 18.73 31.59
CA ALA A 573 -9.02 17.53 32.25
C ALA A 573 -9.23 16.33 31.29
N TRP A 574 -9.37 16.56 29.99
CA TRP A 574 -9.45 15.47 29.00
C TRP A 574 -8.07 14.95 28.60
N ASN A 575 -7.09 15.83 28.43
CA ASN A 575 -5.76 15.49 27.93
C ASN A 575 -4.80 14.99 29.02
N ALA A 576 -5.17 15.13 30.28
CA ALA A 576 -4.35 14.83 31.43
C ALA A 576 -5.01 13.73 32.26
#